data_AF-A0A1B3LRF9-F1
#
_entry.id   AF-A0A1B3LRF9-F1
#
_cell.length_a   1.000
_cell.length_b   1.000
_cell.length_c   1.000
_cell.angle_alpha   90.00
_cell.angle_beta   90.00
_cell.angle_gamma   90.00
#
_symmetry.space_group_name_H-M   'P 1'
#
loop_
_entity.id
_entity.type
_entity.pdbx_description
1 polymer ?
#
loop_
_entity_poly.entity_id
_entity_poly.type
_entity_poly.pdbx_seq_one_letter_code
_entity_poly.pdbx_strand_id
1 'polypeptide(L)'
;MSLDLYVALNRRDLPTAEDWASTARSHGLTLNLDTSLSPDTSSGYWPCPDARAGFEYSIGPLDQAEADHLGLSAGNRKRLRPFDSLAVLSCRSDKDFAVAQCASAVLAKRCNGLVIDGESAAVMTPDQAIDWVQGRYEPPPDKRRPAFLPQRRVSAMTWARLGLLVLIASFWLIRWATGI
;
A
#
# COMPACT_ATOMS: atom_id res chain seq x y z
N MET A 1 5.13 -13.47 -6.43
CA MET A 1 4.95 -12.45 -5.38
C MET A 1 3.90 -11.48 -5.89
N SER A 2 2.97 -10.99 -5.08
CA SER A 2 2.07 -9.90 -5.51
C SER A 2 2.81 -8.58 -5.38
N LEU A 3 2.57 -7.67 -6.32
CA LEU A 3 3.04 -6.29 -6.30
C LEU A 3 1.86 -5.39 -5.98
N ASP A 4 2.05 -4.50 -5.01
CA ASP A 4 1.01 -3.60 -4.53
C ASP A 4 1.41 -2.14 -4.79
N LEU A 5 0.50 -1.39 -5.39
CA LEU A 5 0.59 0.06 -5.52
C LEU A 5 -0.52 0.68 -4.68
N TYR A 6 -0.18 1.73 -3.94
CA TYR A 6 -1.14 2.43 -3.10
C TYR A 6 -1.36 3.86 -3.61
N VAL A 7 -2.57 4.36 -3.47
CA VAL A 7 -2.90 5.76 -3.74
C VAL A 7 -3.54 6.37 -2.49
N ALA A 8 -2.81 7.29 -1.85
CA ALA A 8 -3.36 8.10 -0.78
C ALA A 8 -4.17 9.25 -1.39
N LEU A 9 -5.45 9.33 -1.04
CA LEU A 9 -6.40 10.28 -1.60
C LEU A 9 -7.49 10.64 -0.58
N ASN A 10 -8.31 11.65 -0.90
CA ASN A 10 -9.52 11.94 -0.14
C ASN A 10 -10.71 11.25 -0.80
N ARG A 11 -11.50 10.49 -0.03
CA ARG A 11 -12.61 9.67 -0.55
C ARG A 11 -13.63 10.49 -1.33
N ARG A 12 -13.89 11.72 -0.88
CA ARG A 12 -14.81 12.67 -1.52
C ARG A 12 -14.38 13.07 -2.94
N ASP A 13 -13.10 12.91 -3.28
CA ASP A 13 -12.52 13.28 -4.56
C ASP A 13 -12.39 12.07 -5.51
N LEU A 14 -12.91 10.89 -5.12
CA LEU A 14 -12.90 9.69 -5.96
C LEU A 14 -13.68 9.93 -7.26
N PRO A 15 -13.09 9.58 -8.42
CA PRO A 15 -13.80 9.66 -9.68
C PRO A 15 -14.75 8.49 -9.88
N THR A 16 -15.65 8.63 -10.86
CA THR A 16 -16.29 7.47 -11.48
C THR A 16 -15.26 6.67 -12.30
N ALA A 17 -15.54 5.41 -12.63
CA ALA A 17 -14.67 4.64 -13.52
C ALA A 17 -14.54 5.29 -14.92
N GLU A 18 -15.59 5.96 -15.40
CA GLU A 18 -15.55 6.73 -16.65
C GLU A 18 -14.62 7.95 -16.56
N ASP A 19 -14.70 8.74 -15.48
CA ASP A 19 -13.81 9.87 -15.21
C ASP A 19 -12.35 9.42 -15.08
N TRP A 20 -12.14 8.26 -14.46
CA TRP A 20 -10.82 7.67 -14.30
C TRP A 20 -10.23 7.29 -15.66
N ALA A 21 -10.99 6.60 -16.52
CA ALA A 21 -10.57 6.24 -17.86
C ALA A 21 -10.42 7.47 -18.80
N SER A 22 -11.27 8.49 -18.65
CA SER A 22 -11.16 9.74 -19.44
C SER A 22 -9.90 10.54 -19.08
N THR A 23 -9.52 10.54 -17.79
CA THR A 23 -8.28 11.17 -17.33
C THR A 23 -7.04 10.46 -17.89
N ALA A 24 -7.06 9.13 -18.04
CA ALA A 24 -5.95 8.43 -18.68
C ALA A 24 -5.76 8.90 -20.14
N ARG A 25 -6.87 8.99 -20.88
CA ARG A 25 -6.86 9.42 -22.29
C ARG A 25 -6.35 10.85 -22.47
N SER A 26 -6.69 11.78 -21.56
CA SER A 26 -6.20 13.17 -21.64
C SER A 26 -4.68 13.29 -21.46
N HIS A 27 -4.05 12.28 -20.84
CA HIS A 27 -2.61 12.17 -20.67
C HIS A 27 -1.92 11.25 -21.71
N GLY A 28 -2.66 10.82 -22.74
CA GLY A 28 -2.13 9.92 -23.78
C GLY A 28 -1.86 8.49 -23.29
N LEU A 29 -2.50 8.08 -22.19
CA LEU A 29 -2.41 6.74 -21.63
C LEU A 29 -3.62 5.90 -22.01
N THR A 30 -3.43 4.59 -22.11
CA THR A 30 -4.50 3.63 -22.37
C THR A 30 -4.90 2.95 -21.06
N LEU A 31 -6.10 3.25 -20.59
CA LEU A 31 -6.73 2.59 -19.44
C LEU A 31 -8.23 2.45 -19.74
N ASN A 32 -8.68 1.20 -19.87
CA ASN A 32 -10.08 0.90 -20.13
C ASN A 32 -10.64 0.14 -18.94
N LEU A 33 -11.54 0.78 -18.20
CA LEU A 33 -12.17 0.24 -17.00
C LEU A 33 -13.64 -0.06 -17.30
N ASP A 34 -14.17 -1.10 -16.66
CA ASP A 34 -15.61 -1.36 -16.69
C ASP A 34 -16.35 -0.22 -15.97
N THR A 35 -17.09 0.57 -16.74
CA THR A 35 -17.81 1.74 -16.23
C THR A 35 -19.00 1.39 -15.35
N SER A 36 -19.39 0.12 -15.26
CA SER A 36 -20.39 -0.35 -14.31
C SER A 36 -19.85 -0.46 -12.88
N LEU A 37 -18.53 -0.48 -12.71
CA LEU A 37 -17.88 -0.54 -11.41
C LEU A 37 -17.73 0.87 -10.81
N SER A 38 -17.94 0.96 -9.50
CA SER A 38 -17.78 2.20 -8.75
C SER A 38 -16.53 2.12 -7.88
N PRO A 39 -15.51 2.98 -8.07
CA PRO A 39 -14.30 2.98 -7.23
C PRO A 39 -14.59 3.20 -5.74
N ASP A 40 -15.73 3.78 -5.38
CA ASP A 40 -16.10 4.00 -3.98
C ASP A 40 -16.63 2.73 -3.30
N THR A 41 -17.43 1.92 -4.01
CA THR A 41 -18.19 0.82 -3.39
C THR A 41 -17.77 -0.57 -3.87
N SER A 42 -17.11 -0.67 -5.02
CA SER A 42 -16.66 -1.93 -5.59
C SER A 42 -15.26 -2.28 -5.08
N SER A 43 -15.04 -3.55 -4.79
CA SER A 43 -13.73 -4.14 -4.51
C SER A 43 -13.62 -5.48 -5.24
N GLY A 44 -12.39 -5.91 -5.51
CA GLY A 44 -12.09 -7.14 -6.24
C GLY A 44 -11.35 -6.89 -7.55
N TYR A 45 -11.36 -7.88 -8.43
CA TYR A 45 -10.62 -7.83 -9.70
C TYR A 45 -11.30 -6.92 -10.74
N TRP A 46 -10.54 -5.95 -11.24
CA TRP A 46 -10.93 -5.02 -12.29
C TRP A 46 -10.20 -5.38 -13.59
N PRO A 47 -10.90 -5.94 -14.60
CA PRO A 47 -10.29 -6.24 -15.88
C PRO A 47 -10.03 -4.97 -16.69
N CYS A 48 -8.91 -4.95 -17.43
CA CYS A 48 -8.60 -3.97 -18.46
C CYS A 48 -8.49 -4.70 -19.82
N PRO A 49 -9.61 -4.84 -20.56
CA PRO A 49 -9.71 -5.76 -21.70
C PRO A 49 -8.69 -5.50 -22.81
N ASP A 50 -8.40 -4.23 -23.10
CA ASP A 50 -7.49 -3.84 -24.17
C ASP A 50 -6.05 -4.30 -23.93
N ALA A 51 -5.66 -4.45 -22.66
CA ALA A 51 -4.35 -4.96 -22.26
C ALA A 51 -4.32 -6.47 -22.02
N ARG A 52 -5.49 -7.15 -22.06
CA ARG A 52 -5.66 -8.54 -21.59
C ARG A 52 -5.01 -8.77 -20.22
N ALA A 53 -5.22 -7.80 -19.32
CA ALA A 53 -4.62 -7.72 -17.99
C ALA A 53 -5.60 -7.05 -17.03
N GLY A 54 -5.26 -6.93 -15.75
CA GLY A 54 -6.07 -6.23 -14.76
C GLY A 54 -5.40 -6.14 -13.40
N PHE A 55 -6.15 -5.70 -12.40
CA PHE A 55 -5.65 -5.57 -11.03
C PHE A 55 -6.77 -5.82 -10.02
N GLU A 56 -6.41 -6.28 -8.83
CA GLU A 56 -7.31 -6.30 -7.67
C GLU A 56 -7.36 -4.89 -7.09
N TYR A 57 -8.57 -4.35 -6.91
CA TYR A 57 -8.81 -3.02 -6.36
C TYR A 57 -9.51 -3.13 -5.01
N SER A 58 -9.05 -2.32 -4.06
CA SER A 58 -9.78 -2.06 -2.82
C SER A 58 -9.50 -0.66 -2.34
N ILE A 59 -10.39 -0.10 -1.52
CA ILE A 59 -10.18 1.18 -0.88
C ILE A 59 -10.63 1.13 0.58
N GLY A 60 -9.79 1.66 1.46
CA GLY A 60 -10.03 1.69 2.89
C GLY A 60 -9.65 3.05 3.50
N PRO A 61 -9.96 3.25 4.79
CA PRO A 61 -9.48 4.43 5.51
C PRO A 61 -7.95 4.42 5.60
N LEU A 62 -7.34 5.60 5.50
CA LEU A 62 -5.91 5.78 5.77
C LEU A 62 -5.73 6.21 7.22
N ASP A 63 -5.48 5.24 8.10
CA ASP A 63 -5.15 5.50 9.49
C ASP A 63 -3.63 5.44 9.76
N GLN A 64 -3.24 5.70 11.01
CA GLN A 64 -1.84 5.69 11.42
C GLN A 64 -1.23 4.28 11.32
N ALA A 65 -2.01 3.22 11.54
CA ALA A 65 -1.52 1.84 11.46
C ALA A 65 -1.20 1.48 10.00
N GLU A 66 -2.10 1.80 9.06
CA GLU A 66 -1.86 1.63 7.63
C GLU A 66 -0.63 2.42 7.15
N ALA A 67 -0.51 3.69 7.54
CA ALA A 67 0.65 4.51 7.20
C ALA A 67 1.98 3.93 7.74
N ASP A 68 1.95 3.26 8.89
CA ASP A 68 3.11 2.60 9.47
C ASP A 68 3.42 1.24 8.80
N HIS A 69 2.40 0.54 8.30
CA HIS A 69 2.56 -0.71 7.53
C HIS A 69 3.26 -0.49 6.19
N LEU A 70 3.12 0.69 5.58
CA LEU A 70 3.77 1.03 4.31
C LEU A 70 5.30 1.20 4.39
N GLY A 71 5.90 1.17 5.60
CA GLY A 71 7.35 1.25 5.77
C GLY A 71 7.96 2.61 5.39
N LEU A 72 7.15 3.67 5.41
CA LEU A 72 7.53 5.02 4.96
C LEU A 72 8.41 5.75 5.98
N SER A 73 9.34 6.57 5.50
CA SER A 73 10.07 7.54 6.32
C SER A 73 9.13 8.53 6.99
N ALA A 74 9.57 9.15 8.09
CA ALA A 74 8.77 10.17 8.79
C ALA A 74 8.41 11.36 7.89
N GLY A 75 9.27 11.69 6.90
CA GLY A 75 8.99 12.74 5.91
C GLY A 75 7.84 12.35 5.01
N ASN A 76 7.89 11.15 4.41
CA ASN A 76 6.82 10.66 3.55
C ASN A 76 5.51 10.41 4.31
N ARG A 77 5.56 9.91 5.56
CA ARG A 77 4.35 9.80 6.41
C ARG A 77 3.69 11.15 6.68
N LYS A 78 4.46 12.22 6.88
CA LYS A 78 3.87 13.57 7.04
C LYS A 78 3.13 14.02 5.79
N ARG A 79 3.58 13.63 4.59
CA ARG A 79 2.92 13.95 3.32
C ARG A 79 1.57 13.25 3.16
N LEU A 80 1.33 12.15 3.89
CA LEU A 80 0.06 11.42 3.84
C LEU A 80 -1.05 12.02 4.70
N ARG A 81 -0.70 12.87 5.67
CA ARG A 81 -1.67 13.47 6.62
C ARG A 81 -2.89 14.19 6.01
N PRO A 82 -2.80 14.82 4.82
CA PRO A 82 -3.95 15.48 4.21
C PRO A 82 -4.99 14.54 3.57
N PHE A 83 -4.74 13.22 3.57
CA PHE A 83 -5.59 12.23 2.92
C PHE A 83 -6.30 11.35 3.95
N ASP A 84 -7.53 10.95 3.64
CA ASP A 84 -8.38 10.14 4.54
C ASP A 84 -8.50 8.67 4.11
N SER A 85 -8.04 8.33 2.90
CA SER A 85 -8.25 7.02 2.30
C SER A 85 -7.01 6.51 1.57
N LEU A 86 -6.92 5.19 1.48
CA LEU A 86 -5.87 4.47 0.77
C LEU A 86 -6.53 3.49 -0.22
N ALA A 87 -6.36 3.75 -1.51
CA ALA A 87 -6.69 2.78 -2.54
C ALA A 87 -5.49 1.83 -2.75
N VAL A 88 -5.77 0.54 -2.90
CA VAL A 88 -4.78 -0.52 -3.14
C VAL A 88 -5.05 -1.15 -4.49
N LEU A 89 -4.01 -1.22 -5.32
CA LEU A 89 -4.02 -1.88 -6.62
C LEU A 89 -2.98 -3.02 -6.59
N SER A 90 -3.45 -4.25 -6.51
CA SER A 90 -2.60 -5.45 -6.40
C SER A 90 -2.55 -6.21 -7.72
N CYS A 91 -1.37 -6.70 -8.09
CA CYS A 91 -1.14 -7.42 -9.33
C CYS A 91 -0.14 -8.58 -9.16
N ARG A 92 -0.06 -9.48 -10.15
CA ARG A 92 0.76 -10.72 -10.07
C ARG A 92 1.69 -10.94 -11.25
N SER A 93 1.52 -10.20 -12.34
CA SER A 93 2.33 -10.30 -13.55
C SER A 93 2.79 -8.93 -14.01
N ASP A 94 3.84 -8.87 -14.82
CA ASP A 94 4.37 -7.60 -15.34
C ASP A 94 3.33 -6.83 -16.17
N LYS A 95 2.45 -7.55 -16.89
CA LYS A 95 1.36 -6.94 -17.66
C LYS A 95 0.30 -6.32 -16.75
N ASP A 96 -0.08 -7.05 -15.69
CA ASP A 96 -1.01 -6.55 -14.67
C ASP A 96 -0.39 -5.35 -13.94
N PHE A 97 0.92 -5.40 -13.67
CA PHE A 97 1.64 -4.30 -13.05
C PHE A 97 1.61 -3.04 -13.91
N ALA A 98 1.87 -3.13 -15.21
CA ALA A 98 1.79 -1.98 -16.11
C ALA A 98 0.39 -1.31 -16.10
N VAL A 99 -0.69 -2.12 -16.03
CA VAL A 99 -2.05 -1.60 -15.92
C VAL A 99 -2.31 -0.98 -14.54
N ALA A 100 -1.92 -1.65 -13.45
CA ALA A 100 -2.04 -1.12 -12.09
C ALA A 100 -1.24 0.19 -11.90
N GLN A 101 -0.07 0.27 -12.53
CA GLN A 101 0.79 1.46 -12.55
C GLN A 101 0.10 2.62 -13.26
N CYS A 102 -0.45 2.38 -14.45
CA CYS A 102 -1.24 3.37 -15.19
C CYS A 102 -2.47 3.81 -14.37
N ALA A 103 -3.24 2.86 -13.84
CA ALA A 103 -4.43 3.13 -13.05
C ALA A 103 -4.13 3.96 -11.80
N SER A 104 -3.12 3.59 -11.01
CA SER A 104 -2.71 4.31 -9.80
C SER A 104 -2.22 5.74 -10.09
N ALA A 105 -1.40 5.92 -11.13
CA ALA A 105 -0.93 7.25 -11.56
C ALA A 105 -2.08 8.16 -11.97
N VAL A 106 -3.02 7.65 -12.78
CA VAL A 106 -4.17 8.42 -13.24
C VAL A 106 -5.13 8.71 -12.08
N LEU A 107 -5.33 7.78 -11.15
CA LEU A 107 -6.15 8.01 -9.95
C LEU A 107 -5.56 9.13 -9.09
N ALA A 108 -4.25 9.07 -8.83
CA ALA A 108 -3.55 10.13 -8.12
C ALA A 108 -3.66 11.47 -8.85
N LYS A 109 -3.56 11.49 -10.18
CA LYS A 109 -3.76 12.69 -10.99
C LYS A 109 -5.16 13.27 -10.88
N ARG A 110 -6.18 12.42 -10.91
CA ARG A 110 -7.58 12.84 -10.86
C ARG A 110 -8.00 13.32 -9.46
N CYS A 111 -7.43 12.75 -8.40
CA CYS A 111 -7.76 13.06 -7.01
C CYS A 111 -6.76 14.01 -6.33
N ASN A 112 -5.72 14.47 -7.04
CA ASN A 112 -4.57 15.16 -6.44
C ASN A 112 -3.95 14.37 -5.26
N GLY A 113 -3.88 13.05 -5.42
CA GLY A 113 -3.36 12.09 -4.45
C GLY A 113 -1.86 11.84 -4.55
N LEU A 114 -1.34 10.89 -3.77
CA LEU A 114 0.05 10.42 -3.86
C LEU A 114 0.08 8.93 -4.18
N VAL A 115 0.96 8.53 -5.10
CA VAL A 115 1.23 7.10 -5.36
C VAL A 115 2.35 6.64 -4.44
N ILE A 116 2.17 5.50 -3.79
CA ILE A 116 3.20 4.81 -3.01
C ILE A 116 3.48 3.46 -3.67
N ASP A 117 4.74 3.21 -4.02
CA ASP A 117 5.17 1.89 -4.45
C ASP A 117 5.39 0.98 -3.22
N GLY A 118 4.65 -0.13 -3.14
CA GLY A 118 4.75 -1.08 -2.03
C GLY A 118 6.11 -1.75 -1.90
N GLU A 119 6.89 -1.85 -2.99
CA GLU A 119 8.22 -2.46 -2.96
C GLU A 119 9.32 -1.48 -2.55
N SER A 120 9.36 -0.27 -3.10
CA SER A 120 10.42 0.68 -2.78
C SER A 120 10.06 1.63 -1.63
N ALA A 121 8.78 1.65 -1.22
CA ALA A 121 8.19 2.68 -0.36
C ALA A 121 8.34 4.11 -0.94
N ALA A 122 8.66 4.24 -2.23
CA ALA A 122 8.79 5.54 -2.87
C ALA A 122 7.43 6.22 -2.96
N VAL A 123 7.41 7.54 -2.71
CA VAL A 123 6.19 8.34 -2.73
C VAL A 123 6.25 9.39 -3.82
N MET A 124 5.36 9.25 -4.80
CA MET A 124 5.28 10.07 -5.99
C MET A 124 4.12 11.06 -5.91
N THR A 125 4.38 12.28 -6.35
CA THR A 125 3.31 13.26 -6.65
C THR A 125 2.53 12.83 -7.90
N PRO A 126 1.35 13.41 -8.16
CA PRO A 126 0.58 13.12 -9.36
C PRO A 126 1.37 13.21 -10.67
N ASP A 127 2.14 14.28 -10.84
CA ASP A 127 2.89 14.51 -12.09
C ASP A 127 4.05 13.52 -12.22
N GLN A 128 4.76 13.24 -11.12
CA GLN A 128 5.81 12.22 -11.09
C GLN A 128 5.27 10.83 -11.42
N ALA A 129 4.06 10.49 -10.96
CA ALA A 129 3.45 9.20 -11.26
C ALA A 129 3.09 9.06 -12.74
N ILE A 130 2.61 10.14 -13.38
CA ILE A 130 2.39 10.16 -14.83
C ILE A 130 3.71 10.03 -15.59
N ASP A 131 4.75 10.76 -15.17
CA ASP A 131 6.08 10.65 -15.76
C ASP A 131 6.69 9.25 -15.58
N TRP A 132 6.41 8.59 -14.47
CA TRP A 132 6.85 7.22 -14.19
C TRP A 132 6.26 6.22 -15.17
N VAL A 133 4.93 6.24 -15.37
CA VAL A 133 4.24 5.37 -16.34
C VAL A 133 4.77 5.59 -17.76
N GLN A 134 5.22 6.81 -18.08
CA GLN A 134 5.77 7.15 -19.39
C GLN A 134 7.28 6.88 -19.52
N GLY A 135 7.93 6.34 -18.48
CA GLY A 135 9.36 6.05 -18.47
C GLY A 135 10.26 7.31 -18.44
N ARG A 136 9.71 8.45 -18.02
CA ARG A 136 10.44 9.75 -17.92
C ARG A 136 10.95 10.03 -16.51
N TYR A 137 10.51 9.25 -15.53
CA TYR A 137 10.88 9.38 -14.13
C TYR A 137 11.05 8.00 -13.51
N GLU A 138 12.08 7.83 -12.69
CA GLU A 138 12.27 6.62 -11.88
C GLU A 138 12.21 7.01 -10.40
N PRO A 139 11.24 6.51 -9.62
CA PRO A 139 11.09 6.91 -8.23
C PRO A 139 12.28 6.44 -7.39
N PRO A 140 12.95 7.34 -6.65
CA PRO A 140 14.01 6.91 -5.75
C PRO A 140 13.39 6.13 -4.57
N PRO A 141 13.95 4.96 -4.19
CA PRO A 141 13.45 4.20 -3.06
C PRO A 141 13.52 5.03 -1.77
N ASP A 142 12.55 4.84 -0.86
CA ASP A 142 12.62 5.49 0.43
C ASP A 142 13.75 4.83 1.25
N LYS A 143 14.70 5.65 1.73
CA LYS A 143 15.99 5.25 2.32
C LYS A 143 15.87 4.50 3.66
N ARG A 144 14.67 4.07 4.05
CA ARG A 144 14.38 3.34 5.29
C ARG A 144 13.44 2.14 5.08
N ARG A 145 13.62 1.34 4.02
CA ARG A 145 13.41 -0.11 4.25
C ARG A 145 14.61 -0.59 5.08
N PRO A 146 14.53 -0.74 6.42
CA PRO A 146 15.37 -1.77 7.02
C PRO A 146 15.03 -3.03 6.25
N ALA A 147 16.03 -3.68 5.66
CA ALA A 147 15.87 -4.97 4.99
C ALA A 147 14.89 -5.77 5.83
N PHE A 148 13.72 -6.10 5.25
CA PHE A 148 12.57 -6.70 5.91
C PHE A 148 13.09 -7.63 6.99
N LEU A 149 13.17 -7.17 8.25
CA LEU A 149 13.51 -8.09 9.31
C LEU A 149 12.25 -8.93 9.35
N PRO A 150 12.28 -10.21 8.91
CA PRO A 150 11.08 -11.02 8.92
C PRO A 150 10.52 -10.83 10.32
N GLN A 151 9.25 -10.43 10.42
CA GLN A 151 8.55 -10.46 11.70
C GLN A 151 8.73 -11.89 12.18
N ARG A 152 9.73 -12.12 13.02
CA ARG A 152 9.95 -13.39 13.68
C ARG A 152 8.74 -13.44 14.58
N ARG A 153 7.68 -14.08 14.10
CA ARG A 153 6.57 -14.50 14.93
C ARG A 153 7.24 -15.24 16.06
N VAL A 154 7.31 -14.58 17.23
CA VAL A 154 7.80 -15.19 18.44
C VAL A 154 6.88 -16.38 18.64
N SER A 155 7.40 -17.58 18.38
CA SER A 155 6.55 -18.75 18.32
C SER A 155 5.88 -18.93 19.69
N ALA A 156 4.71 -19.57 19.73
CA ALA A 156 4.06 -19.89 21.00
C ALA A 156 5.04 -20.60 21.97
N MET A 157 6.00 -21.35 21.42
CA MET A 157 7.06 -22.00 22.17
C MET A 157 8.07 -21.03 22.80
N THR A 158 8.38 -19.90 22.15
CA THR A 158 9.23 -18.86 22.74
C THR A 158 8.52 -18.13 23.88
N TRP A 159 7.21 -17.87 23.76
CA TRP A 159 6.40 -17.33 24.85
C TRP A 159 6.30 -18.29 26.04
N ALA A 160 6.11 -19.59 25.78
CA ALA A 160 6.09 -20.60 26.82
C ALA A 160 7.43 -20.69 27.58
N ARG A 161 8.56 -20.59 26.88
CA ARG A 161 9.90 -20.59 27.50
C ARG A 161 10.12 -19.36 28.39
N LEU A 162 9.71 -18.17 27.95
CA LEU A 162 9.78 -16.96 28.76
C LEU A 162 8.89 -17.07 30.01
N GLY A 163 7.66 -17.57 29.86
CA GLY A 163 6.77 -17.82 30.99
C GLY A 163 7.35 -18.78 32.03
N LEU A 164 7.96 -19.88 31.57
CA LEU A 164 8.61 -20.85 32.46
C LEU A 164 9.80 -20.24 33.22
N LEU A 165 10.64 -19.45 32.56
CA LEU A 165 11.76 -18.77 33.22
C LEU A 165 11.29 -17.79 34.29
N VAL A 166 10.21 -17.06 34.03
CA VAL A 166 9.60 -16.16 35.03
C VAL A 166 9.04 -16.96 36.21
N LEU A 167 8.40 -18.11 35.99
CA LEU A 167 7.92 -18.96 37.07
C LEU A 167 9.06 -19.52 37.93
N ILE A 168 10.15 -19.98 37.30
CA ILE A 168 11.33 -20.47 38.03
C ILE A 168 11.94 -19.34 38.85
N ALA A 169 12.13 -18.15 38.27
CA ALA A 169 12.67 -17.00 38.98
C ALA A 169 11.78 -16.60 40.17
N SER A 170 10.45 -16.55 39.98
CA SER A 170 9.49 -16.26 41.04
C SER A 170 9.52 -17.32 42.15
N PHE A 171 9.65 -18.60 41.81
CA PHE A 171 9.77 -19.67 42.80
C PHE A 171 11.02 -19.51 43.67
N TRP A 172 12.17 -19.21 43.06
CA TRP A 172 13.42 -18.96 43.80
C TRP A 172 13.35 -17.70 44.67
N LEU A 173 12.71 -16.64 44.19
CA LEU A 173 12.49 -15.41 44.96
C LEU A 173 11.61 -15.66 46.19
N ILE A 174 10.51 -16.41 46.02
CA ILE A 174 9.62 -16.77 47.14
C ILE A 174 10.37 -17.62 48.16
N ARG A 175 11.09 -18.64 47.68
CA ARG A 175 11.87 -19.53 48.55
C ARG A 175 12.91 -18.75 49.37
N TRP A 176 13.63 -17.84 48.73
CA TRP A 176 14.59 -16.97 49.42
C TRP A 176 13.91 -16.08 50.46
N ALA A 177 12.74 -15.52 50.17
CA ALA A 177 12.00 -14.65 51.07
C ALA A 177 11.38 -15.39 52.27
N THR A 178 11.00 -16.67 52.12
CA THR A 178 10.37 -17.46 53.20
C THR A 178 11.35 -18.27 54.04
N GLY A 179 12.63 -18.31 53.67
CA GLY A 179 13.68 -18.99 54.44
C GLY A 179 13.58 -20.52 54.44
N ILE A 180 12.91 -21.11 53.44
CA ILE A 180 12.84 -22.55 53.17
C ILE A 180 13.99 -22.97 52.25
#